data_AF-A0A0F2RHU9-F1
#
_entry.id   AF-A0A0F2RHU9-F1
#
_cell.length_a   1.000
_cell.length_b   1.000
_cell.length_c   1.000
_cell.angle_alpha   90.00
_cell.angle_beta   90.00
_cell.angle_gamma   90.00
#
_symmetry.space_group_name_H-M   'P 1'
#
loop_
_entity.id
_entity.type
_entity.pdbx_description
1 polymer ?
#
loop_
_entity_poly.entity_id
_entity_poly.type
_entity_poly.pdbx_seq_one_letter_code
_entity_poly.pdbx_strand_id
1 'polypeptide(L)'
;MRFLADGIDFPDELLRAHDEGRTVFFCGAGVSRAKAGLPDFAQLTEEVLDHLGAPPDNKARLFHTASGKIETDYGIKGLTTSDRVFGQLRRDFTDDLIGEAVANSLRPIEPVDFSAHRTVLKLATLQTGELRLITTNFDFLFEQAGGRRLKYATRSNLPHVEFNGSVPGLGVNST
;
A
#
# COMPACT_ATOMS: atom_id res chain seq x y z
N MET A 1 12.76 14.87 17.74
CA MET A 1 13.79 15.63 16.99
C MET A 1 13.29 16.06 15.61
N ARG A 2 13.49 17.33 15.22
CA ARG A 2 13.27 17.85 13.86
C ARG A 2 14.58 17.94 13.08
N PHE A 3 14.60 17.45 11.85
CA PHE A 3 15.76 17.56 10.94
C PHE A 3 15.69 18.77 9.99
N LEU A 4 14.49 19.34 9.82
CA LEU A 4 14.22 20.55 9.04
C LEU A 4 13.41 21.52 9.92
N ALA A 5 13.57 22.83 9.73
CA ALA A 5 12.88 23.85 10.53
C ALA A 5 11.36 23.64 10.58
N ASP A 6 10.77 23.38 9.41
CA ASP A 6 9.33 23.10 9.23
C ASP A 6 9.04 21.60 9.04
N GLY A 7 9.97 20.74 9.45
CA GLY A 7 9.86 19.30 9.31
C GLY A 7 9.00 18.63 10.37
N ILE A 8 8.65 17.38 10.12
CA ILE A 8 8.04 16.50 11.12
C ILE A 8 8.98 16.37 12.32
N ASP A 9 8.41 16.45 13.52
CA ASP A 9 9.13 16.12 14.75
C ASP A 9 9.06 14.62 14.97
N PHE A 10 10.18 13.94 14.76
CA PHE A 10 10.28 12.49 14.91
C PHE A 10 10.51 12.13 16.37
N PRO A 11 9.74 11.22 16.97
CA PRO A 11 10.02 10.73 18.32
C PRO A 11 11.43 10.13 18.41
N ASP A 12 12.18 10.44 19.46
CA ASP A 12 13.55 9.96 19.62
C ASP A 12 13.61 8.42 19.70
N GLU A 13 12.56 7.78 20.23
CA GLU A 13 12.41 6.32 20.25
C GLU A 13 12.35 5.73 18.83
N LEU A 14 11.67 6.41 17.90
CA LEU A 14 11.59 5.96 16.51
C LEU A 14 12.97 6.06 15.82
N LEU A 15 13.72 7.13 16.09
CA LEU A 15 15.07 7.31 15.55
C LEU A 15 16.02 6.24 16.07
N ARG A 16 16.01 6.00 17.40
CA ARG A 16 16.84 4.96 18.00
C ARG A 16 16.46 3.56 17.51
N ALA A 17 15.17 3.28 17.34
CA ALA A 17 14.70 2.04 16.74
C ALA A 17 15.14 1.89 15.27
N HIS A 18 15.16 2.98 14.50
CA HIS A 18 15.65 2.97 13.12
C HIS A 18 17.15 2.68 13.05
N ASP A 19 17.94 3.35 13.90
CA ASP A 19 19.40 3.14 14.01
C ASP A 19 19.75 1.70 14.41
N GLU A 20 18.98 1.12 15.34
CA GLU A 20 19.12 -0.28 15.78
C GLU A 20 18.55 -1.28 14.75
N GLY A 21 18.02 -0.81 13.63
CA GLY A 21 17.44 -1.64 12.59
C GLY A 21 16.21 -2.40 13.07
N ARG A 22 15.36 -1.80 13.91
CA ARG A 22 14.11 -2.39 14.45
C ARG A 22 12.84 -1.85 13.79
N THR A 23 12.96 -1.02 12.76
CA THR A 23 11.82 -0.44 12.04
C THR A 23 11.45 -1.23 10.79
N VAL A 24 10.17 -1.18 10.44
CA VAL A 24 9.63 -1.63 9.15
C VAL A 24 8.82 -0.49 8.53
N PHE A 25 8.94 -0.31 7.22
CA PHE A 25 8.23 0.74 6.49
C PHE A 25 6.98 0.18 5.84
N PHE A 26 5.81 0.66 6.28
CA PHE A 26 4.54 0.40 5.61
C PHE A 26 4.24 1.55 4.64
N CYS A 27 4.20 1.23 3.35
CA CYS A 27 4.04 2.20 2.28
C CYS A 27 2.69 2.00 1.58
N GLY A 28 1.89 3.05 1.53
CA GLY A 28 0.67 3.10 0.73
C GLY A 28 0.82 4.00 -0.50
N ALA A 29 -0.31 4.23 -1.19
CA ALA A 29 -0.34 4.98 -2.46
C ALA A 29 0.19 6.41 -2.34
N GLY A 30 0.25 6.96 -1.12
CA GLY A 30 0.84 8.28 -0.85
C GLY A 30 2.28 8.43 -1.35
N VAL A 31 3.09 7.36 -1.36
CA VAL A 31 4.45 7.40 -1.91
C VAL A 31 4.42 7.63 -3.43
N SER A 32 3.55 6.90 -4.13
CA SER A 32 3.37 7.01 -5.59
C SER A 32 2.71 8.33 -5.98
N ARG A 33 1.72 8.80 -5.22
CA ARG A 33 1.04 10.08 -5.43
C ARG A 33 1.97 11.29 -5.24
N ALA A 34 2.90 11.23 -4.27
CA ALA A 34 3.71 12.38 -3.89
C ALA A 34 4.59 12.92 -5.02
N LYS A 35 5.12 12.04 -5.88
CA LYS A 35 6.08 12.40 -6.95
C LYS A 35 5.84 11.72 -8.29
N ALA A 36 5.24 10.54 -8.32
CA ALA A 36 4.95 9.82 -9.57
C ALA A 36 3.54 10.07 -10.12
N GLY A 37 2.71 10.84 -9.40
CA GLY A 37 1.38 11.28 -9.86
C GLY A 37 0.34 10.18 -10.00
N LEU A 38 0.61 8.98 -9.46
CA LEU A 38 -0.35 7.87 -9.50
C LEU A 38 -1.54 8.11 -8.57
N PRO A 39 -2.73 7.57 -8.93
CA PRO A 39 -3.94 7.75 -8.14
C PRO A 39 -3.81 7.08 -6.76
N ASP A 40 -4.49 7.66 -5.77
CA ASP A 40 -4.79 6.93 -4.54
C ASP A 40 -5.96 5.96 -4.76
N PHE A 41 -6.33 5.20 -3.73
CA PHE A 41 -7.35 4.15 -3.88
C PHE A 41 -8.71 4.71 -4.33
N ALA A 42 -9.11 5.88 -3.84
CA ALA A 42 -10.38 6.49 -4.18
C ALA A 42 -10.38 6.89 -5.67
N GLN A 43 -9.33 7.58 -6.10
CA GLN A 43 -9.17 7.96 -7.50
C GLN A 43 -9.06 6.74 -8.42
N LEU A 44 -8.28 5.71 -8.05
CA LEU A 44 -8.15 4.47 -8.82
C LEU A 44 -9.50 3.78 -9.01
N THR A 45 -10.32 3.73 -7.96
CA THR A 45 -11.64 3.11 -8.02
C THR A 45 -12.56 3.84 -9.00
N GLU A 46 -12.57 5.17 -8.97
CA GLU A 46 -13.37 5.97 -9.90
C GLU A 46 -12.90 5.76 -11.35
N GLU A 47 -11.59 5.82 -11.61
CA GLU A 47 -11.03 5.61 -12.95
C GLU A 47 -11.34 4.20 -13.49
N VAL A 48 -11.27 3.17 -12.65
CA VAL A 48 -11.62 1.79 -13.01
C VAL A 48 -13.11 1.66 -13.32
N LEU A 49 -13.99 2.27 -12.50
CA LEU A 49 -15.44 2.27 -12.75
C LEU A 49 -15.78 2.93 -14.08
N ASP A 50 -15.11 4.03 -14.40
CA ASP A 50 -15.30 4.77 -15.65
C ASP A 50 -14.77 3.99 -16.85
N HIS A 51 -13.58 3.39 -16.73
CA HIS A 51 -12.99 2.55 -17.77
C HIS A 51 -13.87 1.33 -18.10
N LEU A 52 -14.45 0.71 -17.08
CA LEU A 52 -15.37 -0.42 -17.23
C LEU A 52 -16.77 0.00 -17.70
N GLY A 53 -17.06 1.30 -17.79
CA GLY A 53 -18.37 1.80 -18.18
C GLY A 53 -19.46 1.46 -17.17
N ALA A 54 -19.13 1.35 -15.88
CA ALA A 54 -20.08 1.00 -14.83
C ALA A 54 -21.18 2.08 -14.72
N PRO A 55 -22.46 1.73 -14.91
CA PRO A 55 -23.55 2.71 -14.94
C PRO A 55 -23.75 3.39 -13.58
N PRO A 56 -24.49 4.52 -13.52
CA PRO A 56 -24.70 5.28 -12.29
C PRO A 56 -25.34 4.48 -11.14
N ASP A 57 -26.16 3.49 -11.45
CA ASP A 57 -26.85 2.60 -10.52
C ASP A 57 -26.03 1.34 -10.14
N ASN A 58 -24.82 1.20 -10.69
CA ASN A 58 -23.93 0.11 -10.35
C ASN A 58 -23.60 0.13 -8.84
N LYS A 59 -23.72 -1.03 -8.19
CA LYS A 59 -23.50 -1.15 -6.74
C LYS A 59 -22.10 -0.70 -6.34
N ALA A 60 -21.05 -1.04 -7.09
CA ALA A 60 -19.69 -0.63 -6.80
C ALA A 60 -19.56 0.91 -6.81
N ARG A 61 -20.17 1.59 -7.79
CA ARG A 61 -20.20 3.06 -7.87
C ARG A 61 -20.97 3.70 -6.71
N LEU A 62 -22.11 3.13 -6.35
CA LEU A 62 -22.90 3.58 -5.20
C LEU A 62 -22.12 3.42 -3.89
N PHE A 63 -21.44 2.27 -3.69
CA PHE A 63 -20.59 2.05 -2.52
C PHE A 63 -19.39 3.00 -2.48
N HIS A 64 -18.74 3.24 -3.61
CA HIS A 64 -17.65 4.20 -3.72
C HIS A 64 -18.10 5.61 -3.30
N THR A 65 -19.20 6.09 -3.89
CA THR A 65 -19.79 7.40 -3.58
C THR A 65 -20.19 7.52 -2.11
N ALA A 66 -20.85 6.51 -1.54
CA ALA A 66 -21.26 6.50 -0.15
C ALA A 66 -20.05 6.53 0.80
N SER A 67 -19.00 5.78 0.47
CA SER A 67 -17.76 5.76 1.26
C SER A 67 -17.09 7.14 1.23
N GLY A 68 -16.94 7.77 0.06
CA GLY A 68 -16.35 9.10 -0.05
C GLY A 68 -17.11 10.19 0.73
N LYS A 69 -18.44 10.10 0.78
CA LYS A 69 -19.26 10.98 1.63
C LYS A 69 -18.94 10.80 3.11
N ILE A 70 -18.84 9.56 3.59
CA ILE A 70 -18.49 9.26 4.99
C ILE A 70 -17.08 9.80 5.33
N GLU A 71 -16.10 9.59 4.45
CA GLU A 71 -14.75 10.11 4.69
C GLU A 71 -14.73 11.65 4.76
N THR A 72 -15.54 12.31 3.94
CA THR A 72 -15.69 13.77 3.93
C THR A 72 -16.38 14.28 5.18
N ASP A 73 -17.51 13.67 5.57
CA ASP A 73 -18.35 14.13 6.67
C ASP A 73 -17.67 13.91 8.04
N TYR A 74 -16.87 12.85 8.18
CA TYR A 74 -16.24 12.46 9.45
C TYR A 74 -14.72 12.69 9.48
N GLY A 75 -14.10 13.08 8.36
CA GLY A 75 -12.65 13.26 8.26
C GLY A 75 -11.84 11.98 8.42
N ILE A 76 -12.47 10.81 8.35
CA ILE A 76 -11.81 9.50 8.53
C ILE A 76 -11.38 8.99 7.16
N LYS A 77 -10.14 9.26 6.77
CA LYS A 77 -9.57 8.74 5.50
C LYS A 77 -9.31 7.23 5.60
N GLY A 78 -9.64 6.49 4.55
CA GLY A 78 -9.38 5.05 4.44
C GLY A 78 -10.49 4.16 5.01
N LEU A 79 -11.70 4.71 5.22
CA LEU A 79 -12.86 3.91 5.64
C LEU A 79 -13.53 3.20 4.45
N THR A 80 -13.10 3.48 3.22
CA THR A 80 -13.40 2.62 2.07
C THR A 80 -12.97 1.20 2.38
N THR A 81 -13.92 0.30 2.63
CA THR A 81 -13.67 -1.13 2.54
C THR A 81 -13.40 -1.46 1.07
N SER A 82 -12.15 -1.24 0.64
CA SER A 82 -11.66 -1.44 -0.73
C SER A 82 -12.06 -2.80 -1.30
N ASP A 83 -12.01 -3.82 -0.44
CA ASP A 83 -12.44 -5.19 -0.75
C ASP A 83 -13.93 -5.29 -1.10
N ARG A 84 -14.78 -4.42 -0.53
CA ARG A 84 -16.20 -4.40 -0.87
C ARG A 84 -16.42 -3.81 -2.25
N VAL A 85 -15.76 -2.71 -2.63
CA VAL A 85 -15.98 -2.11 -3.95
C VAL A 85 -15.47 -3.04 -5.06
N PHE A 86 -14.24 -3.54 -4.93
CA PHE A 86 -13.71 -4.51 -5.90
C PHE A 86 -14.45 -5.85 -5.86
N GLY A 87 -14.96 -6.27 -4.70
CA GLY A 87 -15.84 -7.44 -4.59
C GLY A 87 -17.19 -7.25 -5.28
N GLN A 88 -17.68 -6.02 -5.44
CA GLN A 88 -18.87 -5.70 -6.24
C GLN A 88 -18.52 -5.69 -7.73
N LEU A 89 -17.41 -5.05 -8.11
CA LEU A 89 -16.92 -5.05 -9.50
C LEU A 89 -16.79 -6.46 -10.06
N ARG A 90 -16.22 -7.40 -9.28
CA ARG A 90 -16.04 -8.81 -9.69
C ARG A 90 -17.33 -9.58 -9.94
N ARG A 91 -18.50 -9.03 -9.61
CA ARG A 91 -19.79 -9.64 -9.97
C ARG A 91 -20.29 -9.21 -11.33
N ASP A 92 -19.92 -8.02 -11.76
CA ASP A 92 -20.41 -7.39 -12.98
C ASP A 92 -19.37 -7.45 -14.11
N PHE A 93 -18.09 -7.61 -13.76
CA PHE A 93 -16.95 -7.65 -14.68
C PHE A 93 -16.01 -8.82 -14.37
N THR A 94 -15.31 -9.31 -15.41
CA THR A 94 -14.31 -10.37 -15.25
C THR A 94 -13.04 -9.82 -14.61
N ASP A 95 -12.28 -10.71 -13.96
CA ASP A 95 -10.99 -10.37 -13.36
C ASP A 95 -10.00 -9.80 -14.38
N ASP A 96 -10.04 -10.26 -15.63
CA ASP A 96 -9.17 -9.77 -16.70
C ASP A 96 -9.50 -8.31 -17.07
N LEU A 97 -10.79 -7.96 -17.21
CA LEU A 97 -11.22 -6.59 -17.51
C LEU A 97 -10.88 -5.63 -16.37
N ILE A 98 -11.12 -6.07 -15.12
CA ILE A 98 -10.76 -5.29 -13.93
C ILE A 98 -9.24 -5.10 -13.87
N GLY A 99 -8.48 -6.16 -14.12
CA GLY A 99 -7.02 -6.13 -14.13
C GLY A 99 -6.46 -5.19 -15.19
N GLU A 100 -7.03 -5.21 -16.40
CA GLU A 100 -6.66 -4.30 -17.48
C GLU A 100 -6.97 -2.83 -17.12
N ALA A 101 -8.17 -2.55 -16.60
CA ALA A 101 -8.55 -1.21 -16.16
C ALA A 101 -7.61 -0.68 -15.07
N VAL A 102 -7.33 -1.49 -14.04
CA VAL A 102 -6.38 -1.14 -12.97
C VAL A 102 -4.98 -0.90 -13.53
N ALA A 103 -4.49 -1.78 -14.39
CA ALA A 103 -3.17 -1.64 -14.99
C ALA A 103 -3.05 -0.38 -15.83
N ASN A 104 -4.11 0.00 -16.57
CA ASN A 104 -4.15 1.22 -17.35
C ASN A 104 -4.14 2.47 -16.46
N SER A 105 -4.91 2.48 -15.36
CA SER A 105 -4.91 3.58 -14.37
C SER A 105 -3.59 3.74 -13.62
N LEU A 106 -2.83 2.66 -13.45
CA LEU A 106 -1.55 2.67 -12.73
C LEU A 106 -0.34 2.85 -13.65
N ARG A 107 -0.53 3.15 -14.94
CA ARG A 107 0.56 3.55 -15.82
C ARG A 107 0.95 5.00 -15.52
N PRO A 108 2.15 5.26 -15.01
CA PRO A 108 2.59 6.61 -14.75
C PRO A 108 2.86 7.35 -16.08
N ILE A 109 2.67 8.66 -16.07
CA ILE A 109 3.01 9.52 -17.21
C ILE A 109 4.51 9.79 -17.17
N GLU A 110 5.21 9.46 -18.26
CA GLU A 110 6.65 9.68 -18.37
C GLU A 110 6.98 11.17 -18.63
N PRO A 111 8.09 11.70 -18.09
CA PRO A 111 9.07 11.03 -17.23
C PRO A 111 8.63 10.91 -15.76
N VAL A 112 8.87 9.76 -15.13
CA VAL A 112 8.52 9.52 -13.72
C VAL A 112 9.59 10.00 -12.73
N ASP A 113 9.19 10.76 -11.70
CA ASP A 113 10.06 11.11 -10.57
C ASP A 113 10.03 10.03 -9.48
N PHE A 114 11.08 9.20 -9.47
CA PHE A 114 11.28 8.12 -8.48
C PHE A 114 11.92 8.59 -7.15
N SER A 115 12.12 9.90 -6.93
CA SER A 115 12.84 10.41 -5.75
C SER A 115 12.19 10.00 -4.42
N ALA A 116 10.86 9.92 -4.37
CA ALA A 116 10.13 9.44 -3.19
C ALA A 116 10.43 7.96 -2.90
N HIS A 117 10.27 7.08 -3.90
CA HIS A 117 10.54 5.65 -3.77
C HIS A 117 12.00 5.39 -3.42
N ARG A 118 12.94 6.10 -4.05
CA ARG A 118 14.39 5.97 -3.73
C ARG A 118 14.70 6.35 -2.29
N THR A 119 14.09 7.43 -1.80
CA THR A 119 14.24 7.85 -0.40
C THR A 119 13.74 6.76 0.54
N VAL A 120 12.54 6.24 0.29
CA VAL A 120 11.94 5.17 1.11
C VAL A 120 12.79 3.90 1.06
N LEU A 121 13.25 3.47 -0.12
CA LEU A 121 14.14 2.32 -0.26
C LEU A 121 15.44 2.50 0.54
N LYS A 122 16.02 3.72 0.52
CA LYS A 122 17.22 4.03 1.28
C LYS A 122 16.96 3.93 2.79
N LEU A 123 15.85 4.48 3.28
CA LEU A 123 15.50 4.46 4.71
C LEU A 123 15.12 3.06 5.20
N ALA A 124 14.46 2.26 4.36
CA ALA A 124 14.03 0.91 4.67
C ALA A 124 15.13 -0.15 4.51
N THR A 125 16.28 0.21 3.94
CA THR A 125 17.42 -0.70 3.79
C THR A 125 18.39 -0.54 4.96
N LEU A 126 18.61 -1.61 5.71
CA LEU A 126 19.59 -1.63 6.80
C LEU A 126 21.02 -1.52 6.28
N GLN A 127 21.97 -1.19 7.16
CA GLN A 127 23.40 -1.21 6.84
C GLN A 127 23.88 -2.60 6.37
N THR A 128 23.22 -3.67 6.81
CA THR A 128 23.45 -5.06 6.35
C THR A 128 22.97 -5.32 4.92
N GLY A 129 22.25 -4.37 4.31
CA GLY A 129 21.67 -4.48 2.97
C GLY A 129 20.27 -5.13 2.94
N GLU A 130 19.73 -5.54 4.08
CA GLU A 130 18.38 -6.10 4.22
C GLU A 130 17.32 -5.00 4.05
N LEU A 131 16.34 -5.21 3.16
CA LEU A 131 15.22 -4.29 2.92
C LEU A 131 14.01 -4.69 3.77
N ARG A 132 13.49 -3.76 4.58
CA ARG A 132 12.32 -3.94 5.44
C ARG A 132 11.19 -3.01 5.05
N LEU A 133 10.48 -3.40 3.99
CA LEU A 133 9.38 -2.64 3.41
C LEU A 133 8.19 -3.55 3.13
N ILE A 134 7.01 -3.08 3.51
CA ILE A 134 5.73 -3.67 3.17
C ILE A 134 4.95 -2.61 2.40
N THR A 135 4.46 -2.95 1.21
CA THR A 135 3.64 -2.05 0.40
C THR A 135 2.30 -2.68 0.08
N THR A 136 1.24 -1.88 0.09
CA THR A 136 -0.09 -2.25 -0.41
C THR A 136 -0.36 -1.69 -1.81
N ASN A 137 0.64 -1.07 -2.44
CA ASN A 137 0.50 -0.51 -3.78
C ASN A 137 0.46 -1.61 -4.83
N PHE A 138 -0.31 -1.39 -5.88
CA PHE A 138 -0.41 -2.28 -7.05
C PHE A 138 0.55 -1.88 -8.18
N ASP A 139 1.22 -0.73 -8.07
CA ASP A 139 2.23 -0.26 -9.02
C ASP A 139 3.60 -0.95 -8.82
N PHE A 140 4.46 -0.85 -9.83
CA PHE A 140 5.83 -1.40 -9.82
C PHE A 140 6.92 -0.33 -9.59
N LEU A 141 6.56 0.82 -9.00
CA LEU A 141 7.46 1.96 -8.94
C LEU A 141 8.65 1.73 -7.98
N PHE A 142 8.50 0.89 -6.95
CA PHE A 142 9.62 0.52 -6.08
C PHE A 142 10.66 -0.32 -6.82
N GLU A 143 10.21 -1.29 -7.62
CA GLU A 143 11.04 -2.16 -8.43
C GLU A 143 11.79 -1.35 -9.49
N GLN A 144 11.10 -0.42 -10.15
CA GLN A 144 11.70 0.50 -11.12
C GLN A 144 12.71 1.46 -10.46
N ALA A 145 12.37 2.00 -9.29
CA ALA A 145 13.24 2.91 -8.55
C ALA A 145 14.52 2.25 -8.03
N GLY A 146 14.45 0.97 -7.67
CA GLY A 146 15.51 0.25 -6.97
C GLY A 146 16.80 0.06 -7.76
N GLY A 147 16.80 0.21 -9.09
CA GLY A 147 17.98 0.07 -9.96
C GLY A 147 18.62 -1.33 -9.96
N ARG A 148 18.17 -2.23 -9.08
CA ARG A 148 18.53 -3.64 -8.93
C ARG A 148 17.26 -4.44 -8.66
N ARG A 149 17.26 -5.72 -9.02
CA ARG A 149 16.15 -6.62 -8.75
C ARG A 149 15.92 -6.72 -7.23
N LEU A 150 14.81 -6.18 -6.76
CA LEU A 150 14.39 -6.31 -5.37
C LEU A 150 13.95 -7.76 -5.12
N LYS A 151 14.34 -8.31 -3.97
CA LYS A 151 13.76 -9.55 -3.47
C LYS A 151 12.46 -9.18 -2.76
N TYR A 152 11.34 -9.72 -3.22
CA TYR A 152 10.03 -9.48 -2.63
C TYR A 152 9.25 -10.79 -2.54
N ALA A 153 8.28 -10.82 -1.62
CA ALA A 153 7.27 -11.86 -1.54
C ALA A 153 5.90 -11.18 -1.60
N THR A 154 4.99 -11.78 -2.35
CA THR A 154 3.58 -11.39 -2.36
C THR A 154 2.79 -12.44 -1.59
N ARG A 155 1.50 -12.19 -1.30
CA ARG A 155 0.63 -13.19 -0.66
C ARG A 155 0.72 -14.57 -1.32
N SER A 156 0.80 -14.63 -2.64
CA SER A 156 0.90 -15.88 -3.41
C SER A 156 2.20 -16.65 -3.16
N ASN A 157 3.24 -15.96 -2.67
CA ASN A 157 4.59 -16.52 -2.46
C ASN A 157 5.01 -16.44 -0.98
N LEU A 158 4.11 -16.07 -0.07
CA LEU A 158 4.40 -16.14 1.36
C LEU A 158 4.44 -17.60 1.80
N PRO A 159 5.36 -17.99 2.70
CA PRO A 159 5.31 -19.32 3.29
C PRO A 159 3.94 -19.51 3.94
N HIS A 160 3.30 -20.67 3.68
CA HIS A 160 2.10 -21.07 4.38
C HIS A 160 2.47 -21.29 5.85
N VAL A 161 2.26 -20.27 6.67
CA VAL A 161 2.42 -20.40 8.12
C VAL A 161 1.19 -21.18 8.60
N GLU A 162 1.35 -22.48 8.81
CA GLU A 162 0.38 -23.25 9.60
C GLU A 162 0.42 -22.67 11.02
N PHE A 163 -0.59 -21.86 11.36
CA PHE A 163 -0.83 -21.46 12.75
C PHE A 163 -1.36 -22.67 13.51
N ASN A 164 -0.50 -23.66 13.78
CA ASN A 164 -0.73 -24.72 14.73
C ASN A 164 0.60 -25.32 15.20
N GLY A 165 1.05 -24.87 16.35
CA GLY A 165 2.22 -25.39 17.04
C GLY A 165 2.42 -24.59 18.32
N SER A 166 1.89 -25.10 19.42
CA SER A 166 2.16 -24.66 20.78
C SER A 166 3.64 -24.30 20.96
N VAL A 167 3.90 -23.11 21.51
CA VAL A 167 5.26 -22.72 21.93
C VAL A 167 5.76 -23.75 22.94
N PRO A 168 6.75 -24.60 22.62
CA PRO A 168 7.34 -25.50 23.60
C PRO A 168 8.28 -24.65 24.45
N GLY A 169 7.86 -24.29 25.67
CA GLY A 169 8.74 -23.51 26.55
C GLY A 169 8.11 -22.90 27.79
N LEU A 170 6.78 -22.77 27.88
CA LEU A 170 6.11 -22.33 29.11
C LEU A 170 5.55 -23.53 29.88
N GLY A 171 6.47 -24.34 30.41
CA GLY A 171 6.15 -25.26 31.49
C GLY A 171 5.92 -24.47 32.77
N VAL A 172 4.67 -24.19 33.09
CA VAL A 172 4.29 -23.85 34.47
C VAL A 172 4.20 -25.17 35.25
N ASN A 173 5.26 -25.45 36.00
CA ASN A 173 5.19 -26.42 37.09
C ASN A 173 4.28 -25.86 38.18
N SER A 174 3.11 -26.46 38.35
CA SER A 174 2.32 -26.35 39.57
C SER A 174 2.28 -27.72 40.22
N THR A 175 2.96 -27.81 41.38
CA THR A 175 2.81 -28.84 42.41
C THR A 175 1.36 -29.02 42.85
#